data_AF-A0A9E2EPE6-F1
#
_entry.id   AF-A0A9E2EPE6-F1
#
_cell.length_a   1.000
_cell.length_b   1.000
_cell.length_c   1.000
_cell.angle_alpha   90.00
_cell.angle_beta   90.00
_cell.angle_gamma   90.00
#
_symmetry.space_group_name_H-M   'P 1'
#
loop_
_entity.id
_entity.type
_entity.pdbx_description
1 polymer ?
#
loop_
_entity_poly.entity_id
_entity_poly.type
_entity_poly.pdbx_seq_one_letter_code
_entity_poly.pdbx_strand_id
1 'polypeptide(L)' 'VTLDENGNSTGYEPFATGWLNDDTQEVWGRPVDLEFVSDGSMLVSDDAADAIYRIFYEG' A
#
# COMPACT_ATOMS: atom_id res chain seq x y z
N VAL A 1 -2.57 -10.14 -6.09
CA VAL A 1 -2.03 -11.00 -7.17
C VAL A 1 -3.09 -12.01 -7.51
N THR A 2 -3.41 -12.15 -8.79
CA THR A 2 -4.30 -13.19 -9.31
C THR A 2 -3.47 -14.38 -9.78
N LEU A 3 -3.92 -15.59 -9.45
CA LEU A 3 -3.22 -16.84 -9.77
C LEU A 3 -4.09 -17.71 -10.70
N ASP A 4 -3.46 -18.45 -11.61
CA ASP A 4 -4.12 -19.52 -12.36
C ASP A 4 -4.26 -20.79 -11.51
N GLU A 5 -4.88 -21.83 -12.08
CA GLU A 5 -5.07 -23.15 -11.43
C GLU A 5 -3.77 -23.89 -11.09
N ASN A 6 -2.65 -23.51 -11.72
CA ASN A 6 -1.32 -24.08 -11.50
C ASN A 6 -0.50 -23.24 -10.51
N GLY A 7 -1.07 -22.15 -9.97
CA GLY A 7 -0.39 -21.24 -9.05
C GLY A 7 0.52 -20.22 -9.72
N ASN A 8 0.47 -20.06 -11.05
CA ASN A 8 1.24 -19.04 -11.75
C ASN A 8 0.57 -17.67 -11.61
N SER A 9 1.38 -16.62 -11.45
CA SER A 9 0.91 -15.24 -11.45
C SER A 9 0.35 -14.85 -12.82
N THR A 10 -0.90 -14.41 -12.85
CA THR A 10 -1.57 -13.88 -14.05
C THR A 10 -1.76 -12.37 -13.99
N GLY A 11 -1.54 -11.75 -12.83
CA GLY A 11 -1.65 -10.30 -12.69
C GLY A 11 -1.53 -9.83 -11.25
N TYR A 12 -1.52 -8.52 -11.09
CA TYR A 12 -1.60 -7.84 -9.80
C TYR A 12 -2.40 -6.55 -9.96
N GLU A 13 -2.93 -6.08 -8.86
CA GLU A 13 -3.61 -4.80 -8.76
C GLU A 13 -3.01 -4.02 -7.59
N PRO A 14 -2.91 -2.68 -7.69
CA PRO A 14 -2.48 -1.86 -6.57
C PRO A 14 -3.41 -2.03 -5.38
N PHE A 15 -2.85 -2.22 -4.19
CA PHE A 15 -3.62 -2.25 -2.94
C PHE A 15 -4.07 -0.84 -2.53
N ALA A 16 -3.17 0.14 -2.62
CA ALA A 16 -3.43 1.53 -2.33
C ALA A 16 -2.62 2.43 -3.28
N THR A 17 -3.21 3.55 -3.68
CA THR A 17 -2.61 4.57 -4.55
C THR A 17 -2.93 5.96 -4.01
N GLY A 18 -2.38 7.01 -4.62
CA GLY A 18 -2.70 8.42 -4.28
C GLY A 18 -1.56 9.21 -3.63
N TRP A 19 -0.43 8.57 -3.32
CA TRP A 19 0.79 9.27 -2.86
C TRP A 19 1.43 10.16 -3.93
N LEU A 20 1.14 9.90 -5.20
CA LEU A 20 1.45 10.78 -6.33
C LEU A 20 0.14 11.15 -7.00
N ASN A 21 -0.08 12.44 -7.21
CA ASN A 21 -1.16 12.89 -8.08
C ASN A 21 -0.69 12.79 -9.54
N ASP A 22 -1.32 11.93 -10.32
CA ASP A 22 -0.90 11.68 -11.71
C ASP A 22 -1.10 12.90 -12.64
N ASP A 23 -2.08 13.76 -12.37
CA ASP A 23 -2.36 14.93 -13.20
C ASP A 23 -1.41 16.09 -12.92
N THR A 24 -1.17 16.38 -11.63
CA THR A 24 -0.38 17.55 -11.20
C THR A 24 1.09 17.20 -10.94
N GLN A 25 1.43 15.91 -10.84
CA GLN A 25 2.72 15.40 -10.39
C GLN A 25 3.10 15.85 -8.96
N GLU A 26 2.10 16.27 -8.18
CA GLU A 26 2.28 16.61 -6.77
C GLU A 26 2.52 15.35 -5.94
N VAL A 27 3.59 15.37 -5.15
CA VAL A 27 3.97 14.27 -4.26
C VAL A 27 3.32 14.50 -2.90
N TRP A 28 2.29 13.71 -2.60
CA TRP A 28 1.60 13.69 -1.31
C TRP A 28 2.37 12.87 -0.27
N GLY A 29 3.18 11.92 -0.72
CA GLY A 29 4.14 11.24 0.14
C GLY A 29 5.01 10.24 -0.62
N ARG A 30 5.88 9.53 0.11
CA ARG A 30 6.84 8.57 -0.42
C ARG A 30 6.87 7.35 0.52
N PRO A 31 6.00 6.36 0.29
CA PRO A 31 5.97 5.12 1.05
C PRO A 31 7.33 4.40 0.99
N VAL A 32 7.82 3.93 2.14
CA VAL A 32 9.16 3.32 2.27
C VAL A 32 9.08 1.84 2.65
N ASP A 33 8.39 1.51 3.74
CA ASP A 33 8.35 0.16 4.30
C ASP A 33 6.95 -0.22 4.82
N LEU A 34 6.72 -1.52 4.97
CA LEU A 34 5.48 -2.12 5.43
C LEU A 34 5.75 -3.02 6.64
N GLU A 35 4.90 -2.93 7.66
CA GLU A 35 4.92 -3.84 8.82
C GLU A 35 3.51 -4.32 9.15
N PHE A 36 3.34 -5.63 9.36
CA PHE A 36 2.08 -6.19 9.83
C PHE A 36 2.12 -6.37 11.34
N VAL A 37 1.17 -5.79 12.05
CA VAL A 37 1.10 -5.87 13.51
C VAL A 37 0.08 -6.90 13.98
N SER A 38 0.16 -7.29 15.26
CA SER A 38 -0.56 -8.45 15.81
C SER A 38 -2.09 -8.35 15.75
N ASP A 39 -2.65 -7.16 15.56
CA ASP A 39 -4.10 -6.95 15.41
C ASP A 39 -4.60 -7.15 13.96
N GLY A 40 -3.71 -7.51 13.03
CA GLY A 40 -4.01 -7.73 11.63
C GLY A 40 -3.95 -6.47 10.76
N SER A 41 -3.67 -5.31 11.34
CA SER A 41 -3.44 -4.07 10.57
C SER A 41 -2.06 -4.02 9.93
N MET A 42 -1.96 -3.23 8.86
CA MET A 42 -0.71 -2.96 8.15
C MET A 42 -0.28 -1.51 8.41
N LEU A 43 0.96 -1.32 8.80
CA LEU A 43 1.62 -0.03 8.92
C LEU A 43 2.38 0.28 7.63
N VAL A 44 2.31 1.52 7.18
CA VAL A 44 3.06 2.04 6.03
C VAL A 44 3.84 3.27 6.49
N SER A 45 5.16 3.23 6.43
CA SER A 45 5.99 4.40 6.75
C SER A 45 6.16 5.32 5.55
N ASP A 46 6.09 6.63 5.75
CA ASP A 46 6.24 7.64 4.71
C ASP A 46 7.21 8.74 5.17
N ASP A 47 8.31 8.89 4.44
CA ASP A 47 9.38 9.82 4.81
C ASP A 47 9.19 11.23 4.25
N ALA A 48 8.33 11.43 3.25
CA ALA A 48 8.00 12.75 2.71
C ALA A 48 6.87 13.40 3.52
N ALA A 49 5.93 12.59 4.00
CA ALA A 49 4.83 13.05 4.87
C ALA A 49 5.19 13.07 6.37
N ASP A 50 6.35 12.52 6.75
CA ASP A 50 6.76 12.32 8.15
C ASP A 50 5.68 11.60 8.98
N ALA A 51 5.15 10.51 8.41
CA ALA A 51 3.96 9.83 8.92
C ALA A 51 4.08 8.30 8.89
N ILE A 52 3.29 7.64 9.73
CA ILE A 52 3.00 6.21 9.64
C ILE A 52 1.50 6.04 9.48
N TYR A 53 1.06 5.49 8.34
CA TYR A 53 -0.34 5.16 8.10
C TYR A 53 -0.65 3.79 8.70
N ARG A 54 -1.78 3.65 9.40
CA ARG A 54 -2.30 2.36 9.85
C ARG A 54 -3.55 2.00 9.06
N ILE A 55 -3.47 0.95 8.26
CA ILE A 55 -4.55 0.43 7.43
C ILE A 55 -5.15 -0.78 8.14
N PHE A 56 -6.43 -0.69 8.49
CA PHE A 56 -7.17 -1.71 9.24
C PHE A 56 -8.59 -1.87 8.69
N TYR A 57 -9.24 -2.98 9.04
CA TYR A 57 -10.59 -3.32 8.60
C TYR A 57 -11.50 -3.49 9.82
N GLU A 58 -12.68 -2.87 9.80
CA GLU A 58 -13.62 -2.85 10.94
C GLU A 58 -14.84 -3.79 10.81
N GLY A 59 -14.84 -4.70 9.85
CA GLY A 59 -15.94 -5.68 9.71
C GLY A 59 -17.06 -5.21 8.80
#